data_AF-A0A350XV82-F1
#
_entry.id   AF-A0A350XV82-F1
#
_cell.length_a   1.000
_cell.length_b   1.000
_cell.length_c   1.000
_cell.angle_alpha   90.00
_cell.angle_beta   90.00
_cell.angle_gamma   90.00
#
_symmetry.space_group_name_H-M   'P 1'
#
loop_
_entity.id
_entity.type
_entity.pdbx_description
1 polymer ?
#
loop_
_entity_poly.entity_id
_entity_poly.type
_entity_poly.pdbx_seq_one_letter_code
_entity_poly.pdbx_strand_id
1 'polypeptide(L)'
;MLSNTEKTMDKIVALCKNRGFIFAGSDIYGGLANTWDYGPLGARLKNNVKDTWRKRFIQERKNSYEVDADILMHPRVWEASGHVASFSDPLLDCKECKMRHRADQLIDNF
;
A
#
# COMPACT_ATOMS: atom_id res chain seq x y z
N MET A 1 -11.08 9.97 -28.61
CA MET A 1 -10.61 9.70 -27.24
C MET A 1 -10.54 8.19 -27.06
N LEU A 2 -9.44 7.65 -26.54
CA LEU A 2 -9.31 6.20 -26.33
C LEU A 2 -10.34 5.72 -25.31
N SER A 3 -10.94 4.55 -25.55
CA SER A 3 -11.87 3.93 -24.61
C SER A 3 -11.14 3.55 -23.32
N ASN A 4 -11.78 3.67 -22.14
CA ASN A 4 -11.13 3.31 -20.87
C ASN A 4 -10.73 1.82 -20.82
N THR A 5 -11.35 0.99 -21.66
CA THR A 5 -11.08 -0.44 -21.87
C THR A 5 -9.69 -0.75 -22.46
N GLU A 6 -8.98 0.23 -23.05
CA GLU A 6 -7.65 0.01 -23.65
C GLU A 6 -6.46 0.27 -22.69
N LYS A 7 -6.75 0.70 -21.45
CA LYS A 7 -5.75 1.03 -20.44
C LYS A 7 -5.43 -0.21 -19.59
N THR A 8 -4.33 -0.87 -19.92
CA THR A 8 -3.80 -1.98 -19.12
C THR A 8 -3.02 -1.46 -17.91
N MET A 9 -2.82 -2.30 -16.89
CA MET A 9 -2.01 -1.93 -15.72
C MET A 9 -0.58 -1.56 -16.12
N ASP A 10 0.02 -2.28 -17.07
CA ASP A 10 1.36 -2.00 -17.57
C ASP A 10 1.48 -0.59 -18.17
N LYS A 11 0.46 -0.12 -18.90
CA LYS A 11 0.43 1.24 -19.43
C LYS A 11 0.37 2.28 -18.31
N ILE A 12 -0.37 2.00 -17.23
CA ILE A 12 -0.48 2.89 -16.07
C ILE A 12 0.85 2.95 -15.32
N VAL A 13 1.47 1.79 -15.05
CA VAL A 13 2.77 1.69 -14.38
C VAL A 13 3.84 2.44 -15.18
N ALA A 14 3.89 2.22 -16.51
CA ALA A 14 4.80 2.93 -17.39
C ALA A 14 4.59 4.45 -17.36
N LEU A 15 3.34 4.92 -17.36
CA LEU A 15 3.03 6.35 -17.23
C LEU A 15 3.53 6.90 -15.89
N CYS A 16 3.26 6.19 -14.79
CA CYS A 16 3.68 6.61 -13.45
C CYS A 16 5.20 6.74 -13.34
N LYS A 17 5.95 5.76 -13.86
CA LYS A 17 7.42 5.79 -13.88
C LYS A 17 7.93 6.93 -14.76
N ASN A 18 7.42 7.07 -15.98
CA ASN A 18 7.90 8.05 -16.95
C ASN A 18 7.56 9.51 -16.61
N ARG A 19 6.53 9.74 -15.78
CA ARG A 19 6.04 11.09 -15.44
C ARG A 19 6.39 11.51 -14.01
N GLY A 20 7.14 10.70 -13.25
CA GLY A 20 7.53 11.04 -11.88
C GLY A 20 6.39 10.99 -10.87
N PHE A 21 5.50 10.01 -11.00
CA PHE A 21 4.49 9.71 -9.98
C PHE A 21 5.01 8.67 -8.98
N ILE A 22 5.31 7.46 -9.44
CA ILE A 22 5.66 6.32 -8.59
C ILE A 22 6.83 5.58 -9.21
N PHE A 23 7.82 5.22 -8.39
CA PHE A 23 8.97 4.39 -8.72
C PHE A 23 9.00 3.15 -7.83
N ALA A 24 9.57 2.06 -8.31
CA ALA A 24 9.87 0.91 -7.45
C ALA A 24 10.90 1.33 -6.39
N GLY A 25 10.70 0.93 -5.14
CA GLY A 25 11.65 1.26 -4.07
C GLY A 25 13.01 0.64 -4.36
N SER A 26 14.09 1.40 -4.20
CA SER A 26 15.46 0.96 -4.50
C SER A 26 15.65 0.44 -5.94
N ASP A 27 14.97 1.05 -6.93
CA ASP A 27 14.96 0.61 -8.36
C ASP A 27 16.37 0.33 -8.93
N ILE A 28 17.35 1.20 -8.65
CA ILE A 28 18.72 1.06 -9.17
C ILE A 28 19.51 -0.10 -8.54
N TYR A 29 18.99 -0.71 -7.47
CA TYR A 29 19.59 -1.85 -6.78
C TYR A 29 18.80 -3.15 -6.98
N GLY A 30 17.94 -3.21 -8.00
CA GLY A 30 17.14 -4.40 -8.31
C GLY A 30 15.75 -4.40 -7.68
N GLY A 31 15.37 -3.31 -7.02
CA GLY A 31 14.06 -3.15 -6.42
C GLY A 31 13.91 -3.85 -5.06
N LEU A 32 13.03 -3.31 -4.22
CA LEU A 32 12.59 -3.94 -2.99
C LEU A 32 11.08 -4.16 -3.05
N ALA A 33 10.68 -5.44 -3.05
CA ALA A 33 9.29 -5.83 -3.15
C ALA A 33 8.44 -5.12 -2.08
N ASN A 34 7.24 -4.70 -2.48
CA ASN A 34 6.27 -4.00 -1.63
C ASN A 34 6.72 -2.63 -1.10
N THR A 35 7.70 -1.99 -1.75
CA THR A 35 8.11 -0.62 -1.45
C THR A 35 8.11 0.25 -2.71
N TRP A 36 7.75 1.53 -2.54
CA TRP A 36 7.65 2.49 -3.64
C TRP A 36 8.02 3.90 -3.20
N ASP A 37 8.71 4.60 -4.08
CA ASP A 37 9.05 6.02 -3.91
C ASP A 37 8.10 6.90 -4.70
N TYR A 38 7.57 7.95 -4.06
CA TYR A 38 6.69 8.92 -4.71
C TYR A 38 7.53 10.05 -5.30
N GLY A 39 7.52 10.16 -6.63
CA GLY A 39 8.18 11.27 -7.34
C GLY A 39 7.47 12.61 -7.16
N PRO A 40 7.97 13.70 -7.78
CA PRO A 40 7.46 15.05 -7.56
C PRO A 40 5.94 15.19 -7.76
N LEU A 41 5.39 14.61 -8.85
CA LEU A 41 3.96 14.67 -9.12
C LEU A 41 3.17 13.72 -8.20
N GLY A 42 3.72 12.55 -7.90
CA GLY A 42 3.08 11.56 -7.04
C GLY A 42 2.97 12.03 -5.59
N ALA A 43 4.01 12.68 -5.06
CA ALA A 43 4.00 13.25 -3.72
C ALA A 43 2.93 14.35 -3.60
N ARG A 44 2.83 15.25 -4.59
CA ARG A 44 1.78 16.28 -4.63
C ARG A 44 0.39 15.68 -4.75
N LEU A 45 0.20 14.70 -5.63
CA LEU A 45 -1.08 13.99 -5.77
C LEU A 45 -1.48 13.32 -4.45
N LYS A 46 -0.57 12.56 -3.82
CA LYS A 46 -0.80 11.89 -2.54
C LYS A 46 -1.22 12.89 -1.46
N ASN A 47 -0.51 14.01 -1.34
CA ASN A 47 -0.83 15.03 -0.35
C ASN A 47 -2.18 15.70 -0.63
N ASN A 48 -2.49 16.03 -1.89
CA ASN A 48 -3.79 16.59 -2.25
C ASN A 48 -4.96 15.64 -1.88
N VAL A 49 -4.79 14.33 -2.08
CA VAL A 49 -5.79 13.33 -1.66
C VAL A 49 -5.93 13.32 -0.14
N LYS A 50 -4.82 13.29 0.61
CA LYS A 50 -4.83 13.35 2.07
C LYS A 50 -5.53 14.62 2.57
N ASP A 51 -5.23 15.78 2.00
CA ASP A 51 -5.78 17.07 2.43
C ASP A 51 -7.27 17.19 2.10
N THR A 52 -7.69 16.69 0.94
CA THR A 52 -9.11 16.60 0.57
C THR A 52 -9.88 15.71 1.55
N TRP A 53 -9.29 14.57 1.92
CA TRP A 53 -9.87 13.67 2.91
C TRP A 53 -9.96 14.32 4.29
N ARG A 54 -8.89 14.96 4.78
CA ARG A 54 -8.86 15.70 6.06
C ARG A 54 -9.93 16.78 6.10
N LYS A 55 -10.04 17.57 5.04
CA LYS A 55 -11.09 18.61 4.94
C LYS A 55 -12.47 17.99 5.12
N ARG A 56 -12.78 16.94 4.35
CA ARG A 56 -14.11 16.34 4.33
C ARG A 56 -14.48 15.62 5.63
N PHE A 57 -13.57 14.86 6.21
CA PHE A 57 -13.87 13.93 7.29
C PHE A 57 -13.43 14.41 8.67
N ILE A 58 -12.53 15.38 8.74
CA ILE A 58 -12.07 15.99 9.98
C ILE A 58 -12.64 17.40 10.10
N GLN A 59 -12.24 18.32 9.22
CA GLN A 59 -12.52 19.76 9.39
C GLN A 59 -14.01 20.11 9.24
N GLU A 60 -14.73 19.45 8.33
CA GLU A 60 -16.17 19.67 8.10
C GLU A 60 -17.07 18.89 9.09
N ARG A 61 -16.50 18.01 9.94
CA ARG A 61 -17.26 17.20 10.91
C ARG A 61 -17.10 17.78 12.32
N LYS A 62 -18.21 18.00 13.02
CA LYS A 62 -18.23 18.63 14.35
C LYS A 62 -17.44 17.88 15.43
N ASN A 63 -17.40 16.54 15.37
CA ASN A 63 -16.82 15.69 16.42
C ASN A 63 -15.68 14.82 15.87
N SER A 64 -14.78 15.41 15.10
CA SER A 64 -13.63 14.73 14.51
C SER A 64 -12.39 15.56 14.77
N TYR A 65 -11.33 14.91 15.26
CA TYR A 65 -10.11 15.57 15.72
C TYR A 65 -8.89 14.83 15.16
N GLU A 66 -7.97 15.55 14.54
CA GLU A 66 -6.71 14.98 14.04
C GLU A 66 -5.74 14.75 15.21
N VAL A 67 -5.15 13.56 15.26
CA VAL A 67 -4.10 13.18 16.21
C VAL A 67 -2.97 12.54 15.40
N ASP A 68 -1.73 12.88 15.75
CA ASP A 68 -0.54 12.24 15.20
C ASP A 68 0.13 11.43 16.31
N ALA A 69 0.16 10.10 16.15
CA ALA A 69 0.64 9.17 17.16
C ALA A 69 1.89 8.44 16.69
N ASP A 70 2.70 7.97 17.64
CA ASP A 70 3.94 7.27 17.32
C ASP A 70 3.69 5.94 16.60
N ILE A 71 4.56 5.60 15.64
CA ILE A 71 4.52 4.33 14.90
C ILE A 71 4.98 3.17 15.80
N LEU A 72 6.00 3.40 16.64
CA LEU A 72 6.51 2.40 17.55
C LEU A 72 5.70 2.42 18.84
N MET A 73 5.09 1.28 19.18
CA MET A 73 4.22 1.14 20.34
C MET A 73 4.70 0.05 21.30
N HIS A 74 4.36 0.19 22.58
CA HIS A 74 4.64 -0.83 23.59
C HIS A 74 3.92 -2.16 23.25
N PRO A 75 4.57 -3.34 23.35
CA PRO A 75 4.01 -4.62 22.91
C PRO A 75 2.61 -4.96 23.44
N ARG A 76 2.34 -4.63 24.71
CA ARG A 76 1.02 -4.81 25.34
C ARG A 76 -0.15 -4.17 24.59
N VAL A 77 0.08 -3.11 23.79
CA VAL A 77 -0.97 -2.51 22.95
C VAL A 77 -1.42 -3.48 21.86
N TRP A 78 -0.48 -4.19 21.24
CA TRP A 78 -0.75 -5.19 20.19
C TRP A 78 -1.39 -6.45 20.77
N GLU A 79 -1.03 -6.83 21.99
CA GLU A 79 -1.66 -7.92 22.72
C GLU A 79 -3.11 -7.58 23.08
N ALA A 80 -3.34 -6.42 23.71
CA ALA A 80 -4.67 -6.00 24.17
C ALA A 80 -5.64 -5.77 23.00
N SER A 81 -5.14 -5.30 21.85
CA SER A 81 -5.96 -5.15 20.63
C SER A 81 -6.15 -6.47 19.86
N GLY A 82 -5.49 -7.56 20.28
CA GLY A 82 -5.59 -8.88 19.66
C GLY A 82 -4.73 -9.10 18.42
N HIS A 83 -4.00 -8.08 17.94
CA HIS A 83 -3.18 -8.18 16.73
C HIS A 83 -2.15 -9.30 16.79
N VAL A 84 -1.54 -9.53 17.97
CA VAL A 84 -0.57 -10.63 18.16
C VAL A 84 -1.18 -12.00 17.91
N ALA A 85 -2.48 -12.18 18.22
CA ALA A 85 -3.14 -13.47 18.10
C ALA A 85 -3.80 -13.70 16.73
N SER A 86 -4.22 -12.62 16.02
CA SER A 86 -5.10 -12.74 14.86
C SER A 86 -4.60 -12.07 13.58
N PHE A 87 -3.63 -11.16 13.64
CA PHE A 87 -3.18 -10.42 12.46
C PHE A 87 -2.10 -11.20 11.68
N SER A 88 -2.52 -12.33 11.11
CA SER A 88 -1.66 -13.22 10.33
C SER A 88 -2.41 -13.82 9.15
N ASP A 89 -1.74 -13.94 8.01
CA ASP A 89 -2.25 -14.67 6.84
C ASP A 89 -1.75 -16.14 6.84
N PRO A 90 -2.55 -17.11 6.38
CA PRO A 90 -2.11 -18.50 6.24
C PRO A 90 -1.08 -18.62 5.10
N LEU A 91 0.10 -19.14 5.41
CA LEU A 91 1.20 -19.32 4.47
C LEU A 91 1.49 -20.81 4.23
N LEU A 92 1.79 -21.18 2.99
CA LEU A 92 2.20 -22.51 2.57
C LEU A 92 3.62 -22.46 2.00
N ASP A 93 4.46 -23.38 2.44
CA ASP A 93 5.84 -23.53 1.96
C ASP A 93 5.93 -24.69 0.95
N CYS A 94 6.32 -24.40 -0.28
CA CYS A 94 6.61 -25.43 -1.26
C CYS A 94 8.00 -26.03 -1.00
N LYS A 95 8.05 -27.33 -0.67
CA LYS A 95 9.31 -28.01 -0.34
C LYS A 95 10.23 -28.20 -1.55
N GLU A 96 9.71 -28.15 -2.77
CA GLU A 96 10.46 -28.34 -4.01
C GLU A 96 11.10 -27.03 -4.48
N CYS A 97 10.29 -26.00 -4.73
CA CYS A 97 10.78 -24.71 -5.21
C CYS A 97 11.25 -23.75 -4.10
N LYS A 98 11.07 -24.11 -2.83
CA LYS A 98 11.44 -23.31 -1.64
C LYS A 98 10.75 -21.93 -1.57
N MET A 99 9.67 -21.73 -2.33
CA MET A 99 8.87 -20.51 -2.28
C MET A 99 7.78 -20.61 -1.22
N ARG A 100 7.44 -19.45 -0.64
CA ARG A 100 6.34 -19.27 0.29
C ARG A 100 5.19 -18.56 -0.40
N HIS A 101 3.99 -19.10 -0.26
CA HIS A 101 2.78 -18.59 -0.90
C HIS A 101 1.70 -18.33 0.15
N ARG A 102 0.83 -17.35 -0.09
CA ARG A 102 -0.39 -17.24 0.71
C ARG A 102 -1.40 -18.29 0.25
N ALA A 103 -1.99 -19.00 1.21
CA ALA A 103 -2.89 -20.12 0.93
C ALA A 103 -4.17 -19.66 0.21
N ASP A 104 -4.72 -18.51 0.62
CA ASP A 104 -5.92 -17.91 0.03
C ASP A 104 -5.71 -17.59 -1.46
N GLN A 105 -4.59 -16.95 -1.80
CA GLN A 105 -4.27 -16.61 -3.19
C GLN A 105 -4.07 -17.85 -4.07
N LEU A 106 -3.54 -18.95 -3.53
CA LEU A 106 -3.42 -20.18 -4.31
C LEU A 106 -4.81 -20.74 -4.62
N ILE A 107 -5.70 -20.81 -3.63
CA ILE A 107 -7.06 -21.35 -3.78
C ILE A 107 -7.87 -20.50 -4.76
N ASP A 108 -7.82 -19.17 -4.67
CA ASP A 108 -8.57 -18.27 -5.55
C ASP A 108 -8.16 -18.36 -7.03
N ASN A 109 -6.94 -18.83 -7.31
CA ASN A 109 -6.40 -18.95 -8.66
C ASN A 109 -6.59 -20.36 -9.28
N PHE A 110 -7.21 -21.30 -8.55
CA PHE A 110 -7.63 -22.61 -9.07
C PHE A 110 -9.04 -22.55 -9.65
#